data_AF-A0AAV2EB66-F1
#
_entry.id   AF-A0AAV2EB66-F1
#
_cell.length_a   1.000
_cell.length_b   1.000
_cell.length_c   1.000
_cell.angle_alpha   90.00
_cell.angle_beta   90.00
_cell.angle_gamma   90.00
#
_symmetry.space_group_name_H-M   'P 1'
#
loop_
_entity.id
_entity.type
_entity.pdbx_description
1 polymer ?
#
loop_
_entity_poly.entity_id
_entity_poly.type
_entity_poly.pdbx_seq_one_letter_code
_entity_poly.pdbx_strand_id
1 'polypeptide(L)'
;MIKGWNKEKVGNLDLKLAGILGKIKEIDKLEEQGTISEAQHVERALLRCELEKILLKEEITWRQKSREIWLKVGEKNNSFFTWWQRVTIEGKSNNIKVNGTYSETKEELQSAIAEYFQGRFMELREERP
;
A
#
# COMPACT_ATOMS: atom_id res chain seq x y z
N MET A 1 -7.58 9.34 -10.13
CA MET A 1 -8.76 9.64 -9.29
C MET A 1 -8.96 8.52 -8.25
N ILE A 2 -8.44 8.67 -7.03
CA ILE A 2 -8.75 7.81 -5.87
C ILE A 2 -8.75 8.69 -4.59
N LYS A 3 -9.46 9.83 -4.60
CA LYS A 3 -9.55 10.70 -3.40
C LYS A 3 -10.87 10.53 -2.64
N GLY A 4 -11.93 10.04 -3.29
CA GLY A 4 -13.26 9.88 -2.68
C GLY A 4 -13.58 8.48 -2.14
N TRP A 5 -12.93 7.43 -2.63
CA TRP A 5 -13.28 6.04 -2.27
C TRP A 5 -12.94 5.68 -0.82
N ASN A 6 -12.02 6.43 -0.19
CA ASN A 6 -11.36 6.02 1.04
C ASN A 6 -11.97 6.62 2.32
N LYS A 7 -12.90 7.58 2.27
CA LYS A 7 -13.43 8.21 3.50
C LYS A 7 -14.76 7.60 3.96
N GLU A 8 -15.71 7.43 3.05
CA GLU A 8 -17.03 6.91 3.42
C GLU A 8 -17.05 5.39 3.58
N LYS A 9 -16.39 4.63 2.68
CA LYS A 9 -16.37 3.17 2.79
C LYS A 9 -15.48 2.65 3.91
N VAL A 10 -14.32 3.26 4.11
CA VAL A 10 -13.41 2.89 5.22
C VAL A 10 -14.05 3.31 6.55
N GLY A 11 -14.58 4.53 6.65
CA GLY A 11 -15.30 4.96 7.86
C GLY A 11 -16.51 4.08 8.19
N ASN A 12 -17.24 3.58 7.18
CA ASN A 12 -18.36 2.65 7.39
C ASN A 12 -17.87 1.26 7.83
N LEU A 13 -16.76 0.77 7.27
CA LEU A 13 -16.13 -0.48 7.70
C LEU A 13 -15.60 -0.39 9.13
N ASP A 14 -14.92 0.71 9.49
CA ASP A 14 -14.41 0.95 10.84
C ASP A 14 -15.54 1.00 11.88
N LEU A 15 -16.63 1.70 11.56
CA LEU A 15 -17.83 1.74 12.41
C LEU A 15 -18.47 0.35 12.54
N LYS A 16 -18.51 -0.42 11.45
CA LYS A 16 -19.03 -1.79 11.46
C LYS A 16 -18.15 -2.73 12.29
N LEU A 17 -16.84 -2.64 12.16
CA LEU A 17 -15.84 -3.38 12.94
C LEU A 17 -15.96 -3.04 14.43
N ALA A 18 -16.05 -1.75 14.77
CA ALA A 18 -16.24 -1.30 16.13
C ALA A 18 -17.55 -1.82 16.73
N GLY A 19 -18.63 -1.85 15.95
CA GLY A 19 -19.92 -2.42 16.35
C GLY A 19 -19.85 -3.92 16.63
N ILE A 20 -19.25 -4.71 15.72
CA ILE A 20 -19.09 -6.16 15.88
C ILE A 20 -18.21 -6.48 17.10
N LEU A 21 -17.08 -5.79 17.25
CA LEU A 21 -16.18 -5.97 18.39
C LEU A 21 -16.83 -5.54 19.71
N GLY A 22 -17.65 -4.50 19.69
CA GLY A 22 -18.45 -4.06 20.85
C GLY A 22 -19.40 -5.15 21.31
N LYS A 23 -20.18 -5.72 20.39
CA LYS A 23 -21.12 -6.82 20.69
C LYS A 23 -20.42 -8.08 21.20
N ILE A 24 -19.30 -8.46 20.58
CA ILE A 24 -18.51 -9.61 21.06
C ILE A 24 -18.05 -9.37 22.51
N LYS A 25 -17.56 -8.17 22.82
CA LYS A 25 -17.15 -7.81 24.19
C LYS A 25 -18.31 -7.80 25.18
N GLU A 26 -19.50 -7.41 24.76
CA GLU A 26 -20.70 -7.49 25.61
C GLU A 26 -21.06 -8.95 25.93
N ILE A 27 -21.02 -9.83 24.93
CA ILE A 27 -21.27 -11.27 25.14
C ILE A 27 -20.18 -11.88 26.02
N ASP A 28 -18.90 -11.53 25.81
CA ASP A 28 -17.78 -12.02 26.63
C ASP A 28 -17.95 -11.59 28.11
N LYS A 29 -18.46 -10.38 28.38
CA LYS A 29 -18.79 -9.94 29.75
C LYS A 29 -19.93 -10.72 30.39
N LEU A 30 -20.95 -11.09 29.61
CA LEU A 30 -22.07 -11.91 30.11
C LEU A 30 -21.61 -13.35 30.42
N GLU A 31 -20.64 -13.87 29.66
CA GLU A 31 -19.98 -15.15 29.92
C GLU A 31 -19.21 -15.13 31.25
N GLU A 32 -18.43 -14.07 31.51
CA GLU A 32 -17.73 -13.87 32.81
C GLU A 32 -18.70 -13.78 34.01
N GLN A 33 -19.90 -13.25 33.78
CA GLN A 33 -20.96 -13.15 34.79
C GLN A 33 -21.78 -14.45 34.94
N GLY A 34 -21.53 -15.46 34.10
CA GLY A 34 -22.25 -16.75 34.12
C GLY A 34 -23.72 -16.67 33.68
N THR A 35 -24.12 -15.61 32.96
CA THR A 35 -25.51 -15.35 32.55
C THR A 35 -25.76 -15.54 31.04
N ILE A 36 -24.84 -16.24 30.37
CA ILE A 36 -24.90 -16.45 28.92
C ILE A 36 -25.95 -17.48 28.52
N SER A 37 -26.66 -17.20 27.43
CA SER A 37 -27.62 -18.12 26.81
C SER A 37 -27.03 -18.82 25.58
N GLU A 38 -27.59 -19.98 25.22
CA GLU A 38 -27.22 -20.71 24.00
C GLU A 38 -27.36 -19.83 22.74
N ALA A 39 -28.40 -18.99 22.69
CA ALA A 39 -28.59 -18.05 21.59
C ALA A 39 -27.45 -17.03 21.46
N GLN A 40 -26.89 -16.56 22.58
CA GLN A 40 -25.75 -15.64 22.60
C GLN A 40 -24.44 -16.33 22.23
N HIS A 41 -24.26 -17.61 22.55
CA HIS A 41 -23.14 -18.40 22.04
C HIS A 41 -23.16 -18.51 20.52
N VAL A 42 -24.34 -18.79 19.94
CA VAL A 42 -24.53 -18.82 18.49
C VAL A 42 -24.30 -17.44 17.87
N GLU A 43 -24.84 -16.37 18.47
CA GLU A 43 -24.64 -14.99 18.01
C GLU A 43 -23.15 -14.61 17.99
N ARG A 44 -22.40 -14.95 19.04
CA ARG A 44 -20.95 -14.70 19.10
C ARG A 44 -20.19 -15.43 18.00
N ALA A 45 -20.54 -16.69 17.72
CA ALA A 45 -19.92 -17.46 16.64
C ALA A 45 -20.17 -16.81 15.27
N LEU A 46 -21.39 -16.34 15.03
CA LEU A 46 -21.76 -15.63 13.80
C LEU A 46 -21.02 -14.30 13.66
N LEU A 47 -20.93 -13.51 14.74
CA LEU A 47 -20.20 -12.24 14.77
C LEU A 47 -18.70 -12.44 14.51
N ARG A 48 -18.09 -13.49 15.07
CA ARG A 48 -16.69 -13.84 14.78
C ARG A 48 -16.48 -14.23 13.32
N CYS A 49 -17.39 -15.03 12.76
CA CYS A 49 -17.32 -15.40 11.34
C CYS A 49 -17.49 -14.17 10.42
N GLU A 50 -18.36 -13.22 10.78
CA GLU A 50 -18.50 -11.97 10.04
C GLU A 50 -17.25 -11.10 10.14
N LEU A 51 -16.64 -11.00 11.32
CA LEU A 51 -15.39 -10.29 11.55
C LEU A 51 -14.26 -10.85 10.67
N GLU A 52 -14.06 -12.17 10.68
CA GLU A 52 -13.04 -12.84 9.86
C GLU A 52 -13.24 -12.58 8.36
N LYS A 53 -14.49 -12.60 7.89
CA LYS A 53 -14.82 -12.29 6.48
C LYS A 53 -14.46 -10.86 6.10
N ILE A 54 -14.65 -9.90 7.00
CA ILE A 54 -14.30 -8.49 6.77
C ILE A 54 -12.77 -8.35 6.72
N LEU A 55 -12.07 -8.88 7.73
CA LEU A 55 -10.61 -8.81 7.83
C LEU A 55 -9.92 -9.46 6.62
N LEU A 56 -10.41 -10.62 6.17
CA LEU A 56 -9.87 -11.30 4.99
C LEU A 56 -10.02 -10.45 3.72
N LYS A 57 -11.17 -9.77 3.55
CA LYS A 57 -11.39 -8.88 2.40
C LYS A 57 -10.44 -7.68 2.44
N GLU A 58 -10.22 -7.11 3.62
CA GLU A 58 -9.25 -6.03 3.78
C GLU A 58 -7.84 -6.52 3.45
N GLU A 59 -7.41 -7.64 4.00
CA GLU A 59 -6.08 -8.22 3.72
C GLU A 59 -5.85 -8.46 2.23
N ILE A 60 -6.82 -9.04 1.53
CA ILE A 60 -6.76 -9.25 0.07
C ILE A 60 -6.63 -7.90 -0.65
N THR A 61 -7.44 -6.91 -0.26
CA THR A 61 -7.40 -5.57 -0.85
C THR A 61 -6.04 -4.91 -0.63
N TRP A 62 -5.48 -5.03 0.58
CA TRP A 62 -4.16 -4.52 0.93
C TRP A 62 -3.05 -5.17 0.10
N ARG A 63 -3.09 -6.50 -0.07
CA ARG A 63 -2.15 -7.24 -0.93
C ARG A 63 -2.24 -6.79 -2.40
N GLN A 64 -3.45 -6.59 -2.92
CA GLN A 64 -3.65 -6.13 -4.30
C GLN A 64 -3.08 -4.72 -4.49
N LYS A 65 -3.39 -3.78 -3.60
CA LYS A 65 -2.84 -2.41 -3.64
C LYS A 65 -1.32 -2.41 -3.57
N SER A 66 -0.74 -3.18 -2.65
CA SER A 66 0.72 -3.33 -2.53
C SER A 66 1.35 -3.86 -3.81
N ARG A 67 0.75 -4.89 -4.42
CA ARG A 67 1.22 -5.46 -5.69
C ARG A 67 1.15 -4.46 -6.83
N GLU A 68 0.08 -3.68 -6.94
CA GLU A 68 -0.03 -2.63 -7.96
C GLU A 68 1.05 -1.55 -7.81
N ILE A 69 1.31 -1.11 -6.57
CA ILE A 69 2.39 -0.16 -6.29
C ILE A 69 3.74 -0.78 -6.68
N TRP A 70 4.00 -2.01 -6.24
CA TRP A 70 5.24 -2.71 -6.55
C TRP A 70 5.47 -2.86 -8.05
N LEU A 71 4.43 -3.25 -8.81
CA LEU A 71 4.52 -3.35 -10.27
C LEU A 71 4.81 -2.01 -10.92
N LYS A 72 4.12 -0.93 -10.53
CA LYS A 72 4.38 0.42 -11.06
C LYS A 72 5.79 0.91 -10.74
N VAL A 73 6.28 0.64 -9.53
CA VAL A 73 7.65 0.98 -9.13
C VAL A 73 8.64 0.13 -9.93
N GLY A 74 8.37 -1.16 -10.11
CA GLY A 74 9.19 -2.10 -10.89
C GLY A 74 9.28 -1.75 -12.38
N GLU A 75 8.17 -1.41 -13.04
CA GLU A 75 8.15 -0.98 -14.45
C GLU A 75 8.97 0.28 -14.68
N LYS A 76 8.86 1.26 -13.78
CA LYS A 76 9.67 2.48 -13.81
C LYS A 76 11.15 2.20 -13.58
N ASN A 77 11.47 1.25 -12.70
CA ASN A 77 12.85 0.83 -12.45
C ASN A 77 13.44 0.12 -13.67
N ASN A 78 12.70 -0.80 -14.29
CA ASN A 78 13.13 -1.47 -15.52
C ASN A 78 13.32 -0.48 -16.66
N SER A 79 12.40 0.47 -16.85
CA SER A 79 12.53 1.52 -17.86
C SER A 79 13.78 2.36 -17.67
N PHE A 80 14.12 2.71 -16.42
CA PHE A 80 15.35 3.41 -16.09
C PHE A 80 16.59 2.57 -16.42
N PHE A 81 16.65 1.30 -16.03
CA PHE A 81 17.81 0.45 -16.29
C PHE A 81 17.97 0.11 -17.78
N THR A 82 16.88 -0.09 -18.52
CA THR A 82 16.91 -0.27 -19.98
C THR A 82 17.39 1.00 -20.68
N TRP A 83 16.88 2.17 -20.28
CA TRP A 83 17.37 3.45 -20.78
C TRP A 83 18.87 3.62 -20.48
N TRP A 84 19.28 3.37 -19.24
CA TRP A 84 20.68 3.44 -18.80
C TRP A 84 21.58 2.52 -19.62
N GLN A 85 21.15 1.28 -19.85
CA GLN A 85 21.88 0.32 -20.65
C GLN A 85 22.08 0.82 -22.08
N ARG A 86 21.04 1.36 -22.73
CA ARG A 86 21.17 1.97 -24.07
C ARG A 86 22.14 3.13 -24.07
N VAL A 87 22.04 4.01 -23.09
CA VAL A 87 22.86 5.22 -23.05
C VAL A 87 24.33 4.93 -22.70
N THR A 88 24.61 3.89 -21.91
CA THR A 88 25.98 3.55 -21.48
C THR A 88 26.67 2.56 -22.40
N ILE A 89 25.92 1.65 -23.03
CA ILE A 89 26.45 0.59 -23.91
C ILE A 89 26.37 0.99 -25.39
N GLU A 90 25.27 1.58 -25.84
CA GLU A 90 25.08 1.98 -27.26
C GLU A 90 25.57 3.41 -27.53
N GLY A 91 25.53 4.27 -26.51
CA GLY A 91 26.14 5.61 -26.53
C GLY A 91 27.49 5.63 -25.82
N LYS A 92 28.54 6.11 -26.46
CA LYS A 92 29.80 6.43 -25.76
C LYS A 92 29.54 7.56 -24.76
N SER A 93 29.29 7.19 -23.48
CA SER A 93 29.12 7.92 -22.19
C SER A 93 28.99 9.45 -22.06
N ASN A 94 29.32 10.27 -23.06
CA ASN A 94 29.51 11.72 -22.93
C ASN A 94 28.35 12.57 -23.52
N ASN A 95 27.18 12.00 -23.79
CA ASN A 95 26.07 12.75 -24.43
C ASN A 95 24.69 12.42 -23.83
N ILE A 96 24.52 12.48 -22.50
CA ILE A 96 23.20 12.29 -21.87
C ILE A 96 22.48 13.62 -21.70
N LYS A 97 21.24 13.76 -22.18
CA LYS A 97 20.45 14.97 -21.94
C LYS A 97 19.83 14.95 -20.53
N VAL A 98 20.47 15.61 -19.56
CA VAL A 98 19.96 15.83 -18.20
C VAL A 98 19.29 17.22 -18.15
N ASN A 99 18.00 17.29 -17.78
CA ASN A 99 17.22 18.53 -17.70
C ASN A 99 17.24 19.40 -18.98
N GLY A 100 17.42 18.80 -20.15
CA GLY A 100 17.46 19.50 -21.45
C GLY A 100 18.87 19.82 -21.97
N THR A 101 19.92 19.54 -21.21
CA THR A 101 21.34 19.80 -21.55
C THR A 101 22.13 18.50 -21.62
N TYR A 102 23.02 18.36 -22.61
CA TYR A 102 23.89 17.19 -22.72
C TYR A 102 24.96 17.23 -21.62
N SER A 103 25.13 16.11 -20.92
CA SER A 103 26.10 15.89 -19.87
C SER A 103 27.35 15.29 -20.49
N GLU A 104 28.48 15.91 -20.20
CA GLU A 104 29.78 15.63 -20.82
C GLU A 104 30.66 14.75 -19.92
N THR A 105 30.28 14.58 -18.65
CA THR A 105 31.09 13.92 -17.61
C THR A 105 30.33 12.87 -16.79
N LYS A 106 31.08 11.92 -16.23
CA LYS A 106 30.51 10.81 -15.45
C LYS A 106 29.91 11.27 -14.12
N GLU A 107 30.42 12.37 -13.58
CA GLU A 107 30.07 12.97 -12.29
C GLU A 107 28.70 13.67 -12.34
N GLU A 108 28.41 14.39 -13.43
CA GLU A 108 27.10 14.99 -13.69
C GLU A 108 26.00 13.93 -13.81
N LEU A 109 26.36 12.84 -14.48
CA LEU A 109 25.49 11.69 -14.69
C LEU A 109 25.26 10.90 -13.39
N GLN A 110 26.27 10.77 -12.52
CA GLN A 110 26.08 10.26 -11.15
C GLN A 110 25.18 11.17 -10.31
N SER A 111 25.33 12.50 -10.45
CA SER A 111 24.50 13.48 -9.73
C SER A 111 23.05 13.43 -10.18
N ALA A 112 22.79 13.33 -11.50
CA ALA A 112 21.45 13.19 -12.05
C ALA A 112 20.74 11.91 -11.57
N ILE A 113 21.49 10.81 -11.41
CA ILE A 113 20.98 9.56 -10.84
C ILE A 113 20.65 9.74 -9.36
N ALA A 114 21.55 10.36 -8.60
CA ALA A 114 21.35 10.62 -7.18
C ALA A 114 20.10 11.48 -6.95
N GLU A 115 19.90 12.53 -7.74
CA GLU A 115 18.72 13.40 -7.70
C GLU A 115 17.43 12.64 -8.07
N TYR A 116 17.45 11.85 -9.15
CA TYR A 116 16.30 11.05 -9.58
C TYR A 116 15.85 10.07 -8.49
N PHE A 117 16.78 9.33 -7.88
CA PHE A 117 16.45 8.39 -6.81
C PHE A 117 16.12 9.09 -5.50
N GLN A 118 16.76 10.21 -5.15
CA GLN A 118 16.39 11.00 -3.96
C GLN A 118 14.94 11.50 -4.04
N GLY A 119 14.53 12.06 -5.18
CA GLY A 119 13.13 12.47 -5.39
C GLY A 119 12.18 11.28 -5.26
N ARG A 120 12.51 10.14 -5.88
CA ARG A 120 11.71 8.92 -5.85
C ARG A 120 11.54 8.32 -4.44
N PHE A 121 12.62 8.30 -3.64
CA PHE A 121 12.58 7.83 -2.26
C PHE A 121 11.79 8.76 -1.33
N MET A 122 11.71 10.06 -1.65
CA MET A 122 10.86 11.00 -0.94
C MET A 122 9.38 10.85 -1.32
N GLU A 123 9.05 10.71 -2.60
CA GLU A 123 7.68 10.41 -3.07
C GLU A 123 7.12 9.10 -2.49
N LEU A 124 7.94 8.04 -2.42
CA LEU A 124 7.56 6.76 -1.83
C LEU A 124 7.26 6.83 -0.32
N ARG A 125 7.80 7.82 0.41
CA ARG A 125 7.48 8.03 1.82
C ARG A 125 6.12 8.69 2.03
N GLU A 126 5.69 9.53 1.10
CA GLU A 126 4.39 10.19 1.16
C GLU A 126 3.26 9.30 0.62
N GLU A 127 3.56 8.35 -0.27
CA GLU A 127 2.64 7.30 -0.73
C GLU A 127 2.63 6.05 0.18
N ARG A 128 2.99 6.18 1.46
CA ARG A 128 2.64 5.15 2.44
C ARG A 128 1.12 5.25 2.66
N PRO A 129 0.33 4.22 2.32
CA PRO A 129 -1.11 4.26 2.56
C PRO A 129 -1.43 4.25 4.06
#